data_AF-A0A2M7WS97-F1
#
_entry.id   AF-A0A2M7WS97-F1
#
_cell.length_a   1.000
_cell.length_b   1.000
_cell.length_c   1.000
_cell.angle_alpha   90.00
_cell.angle_beta   90.00
_cell.angle_gamma   90.00
#
_symmetry.space_group_name_H-M   'P 1'
#
loop_
_entity.id
_entity.type
_entity.pdbx_description
1 polymer ?
#
loop_
_entity_poly.entity_id
_entity_poly.type
_entity_poly.pdbx_seq_one_letter_code
_entity_poly.pdbx_strand_id
1 'polypeptide(L)'
;MTTEPTTFSELVDIFLDVIYTAYPVVIGLSIVVFLWGLAKFIFRVSGDEKAVGEGKKLMIWGIIALFIVLSLNAILSFFYTDIGFGGSYGLPLLKE
;
A
#
# COMPACT_ATOMS: atom_id res chain seq x y z
N MET A 1 15.11 -17.95 22.58
CA MET A 1 16.26 -18.72 22.06
C MET A 1 16.97 -17.81 21.07
N THR A 2 18.28 -17.65 21.25
CA THR A 2 19.11 -16.59 20.68
C THR A 2 19.17 -16.65 19.17
N THR A 3 18.69 -15.59 18.49
CA THR A 3 18.64 -15.47 17.02
C THR A 3 20.03 -15.13 16.48
N GLU A 4 20.86 -16.14 16.28
CA GLU A 4 21.92 -16.05 15.28
C GLU A 4 21.35 -16.61 13.98
N PRO A 5 21.16 -15.79 12.91
CA PRO A 5 20.68 -16.29 11.64
C PRO A 5 21.75 -17.20 11.04
N THR A 6 21.49 -18.50 11.04
CA THR A 6 22.45 -19.51 10.56
C THR A 6 22.25 -19.82 9.08
N THR A 7 21.12 -19.41 8.50
CA THR A 7 20.75 -19.69 7.11
C THR A 7 20.20 -18.45 6.41
N PHE A 8 20.48 -18.30 5.11
CA PHE A 8 20.00 -17.19 4.27
C PHE A 8 18.47 -17.03 4.33
N SER A 9 17.71 -18.12 4.53
CA SER A 9 16.26 -18.06 4.67
C SER A 9 15.81 -17.26 5.87
N GLU A 10 16.46 -17.41 7.03
CA GLU A 10 16.05 -16.71 8.26
C GLU A 10 16.25 -15.19 8.11
N LEU A 11 17.29 -14.77 7.38
CA LEU A 11 17.47 -13.35 7.03
C LEU A 11 16.33 -12.86 6.14
N VAL A 12 15.99 -13.62 5.08
CA VAL A 12 14.91 -13.25 4.16
C VAL A 12 13.57 -13.18 4.86
N ASP A 13 13.27 -14.13 5.76
CA ASP A 13 12.01 -14.15 6.51
C ASP A 13 11.89 -12.94 7.45
N ILE A 14 12.98 -12.53 8.11
CA ILE A 14 13.00 -11.29 8.93
C ILE A 14 12.71 -10.06 8.06
N PHE A 15 13.31 -9.96 6.87
CA PHE A 15 13.04 -8.84 5.96
C PHE A 15 11.59 -8.83 5.45
N LEU A 16 11.05 -10.00 5.11
CA LEU A 16 9.68 -10.13 4.65
C LEU A 16 8.68 -9.79 5.75
N ASP A 17 8.89 -10.25 6.98
CA ASP A 17 8.01 -9.98 8.12
C ASP A 17 7.90 -8.47 8.43
N VAL A 18 9.03 -7.75 8.35
CA VAL A 18 9.05 -6.29 8.48
C VAL A 18 8.24 -5.62 7.36
N ILE A 19 8.38 -6.08 6.12
CA ILE A 19 7.64 -5.54 4.98
C ILE A 19 6.14 -5.82 5.12
N TYR A 20 5.74 -7.04 5.48
CA TYR A 20 4.33 -7.42 5.67
C TYR A 20 3.68 -6.63 6.80
N THR A 21 4.41 -6.35 7.88
CA THR A 21 3.91 -5.55 9.01
C THR A 21 3.79 -4.06 8.62
N ALA A 22 4.72 -3.54 7.83
CA ALA A 22 4.70 -2.15 7.38
C ALA A 22 3.65 -1.88 6.29
N TYR A 23 3.36 -2.86 5.44
CA TYR A 23 2.44 -2.73 4.30
C TYR A 23 1.05 -2.19 4.66
N PRO A 24 0.30 -2.72 5.65
CA PRO A 24 -1.02 -2.19 6.01
C PRO A 24 -0.94 -0.76 6.57
N VAL A 25 0.17 -0.39 7.21
CA VAL A 25 0.38 0.97 7.74
C VAL A 25 0.49 1.98 6.60
N VAL A 26 1.22 1.62 5.53
CA VAL A 26 1.37 2.46 4.33
C VAL A 26 0.03 2.65 3.63
N ILE A 27 -0.76 1.58 3.48
CA ILE A 27 -2.11 1.66 2.89
C ILE A 27 -3.03 2.56 3.74
N GLY A 28 -3.03 2.38 5.06
CA GLY A 28 -3.79 3.22 5.97
C GLY A 28 -3.44 4.71 5.84
N LEU A 29 -2.14 5.02 5.79
CA LEU A 29 -1.63 6.38 5.57
C LEU A 29 -2.05 6.94 4.20
N SER A 30 -1.97 6.16 3.12
CA SER A 30 -2.41 6.58 1.79
C SER A 30 -3.89 6.99 1.78
N ILE A 31 -4.77 6.24 2.45
CA ILE A 31 -6.20 6.56 2.53
C ILE A 31 -6.42 7.87 3.31
N VAL A 32 -5.73 8.07 4.43
CA VAL A 32 -5.84 9.29 5.23
C VAL A 32 -5.39 10.52 4.43
N VAL A 33 -4.27 10.42 3.71
CA VAL A 33 -3.77 11.51 2.85
C VAL A 33 -4.75 11.81 1.70
N PHE A 34 -5.34 10.79 1.10
CA PHE A 34 -6.36 10.95 0.06
C PHE A 34 -7.60 11.69 0.59
N LEU A 35 -8.14 11.27 1.73
CA LEU A 35 -9.29 11.91 2.37
C LEU A 35 -9.00 13.36 2.76
N TRP A 36 -7.79 13.65 3.26
CA TRP A 36 -7.35 15.01 3.57
C TRP A 36 -7.24 15.90 2.32
N GLY A 37 -6.73 15.35 1.22
CA GLY A 37 -6.67 16.03 -0.08
C GLY A 37 -8.07 16.38 -0.60
N LEU A 38 -9.02 15.45 -0.47
CA LEU A 38 -10.40 15.64 -0.89
C LEU A 38 -11.14 16.68 -0.04
N ALA A 39 -10.98 16.64 1.29
CA ALA A 39 -11.56 17.63 2.19
C ALA A 39 -11.05 19.05 1.83
N LYS A 40 -9.74 19.21 1.64
CA LYS A 40 -9.13 20.50 1.30
C LYS A 40 -9.60 21.03 -0.06
N PHE A 41 -9.91 20.14 -1.00
CA PHE A 41 -10.52 20.52 -2.29
C PHE A 41 -11.93 21.09 -2.08
N ILE A 42 -12.81 20.35 -1.40
CA ILE A 42 -14.20 20.75 -1.17
C ILE A 42 -14.27 22.12 -0.45
N PHE A 43 -13.47 22.33 0.59
CA PHE A 43 -13.46 23.59 1.34
C PHE A 43 -12.90 24.79 0.54
N ARG A 44 -12.10 24.57 -0.51
CA ARG A 44 -11.49 25.66 -1.31
C ARG A 44 -12.23 25.98 -2.60
N VAL A 45 -13.14 25.11 -3.04
CA VAL A 45 -13.98 25.32 -4.24
C VAL A 45 -14.98 26.48 -4.05
N SER A 46 -15.30 26.86 -2.81
CA SER A 46 -16.39 27.81 -2.53
C SER A 46 -16.08 29.30 -2.69
N GLY A 47 -14.88 29.73 -3.12
CA GLY A 47 -14.54 31.17 -3.05
C GLY A 47 -13.58 31.78 -4.07
N ASP A 48 -12.81 31.01 -4.85
CA ASP A 48 -11.78 31.60 -5.74
C ASP A 48 -11.52 30.73 -6.98
N GLU A 49 -11.71 31.26 -8.18
CA GLU A 49 -11.48 30.55 -9.46
C GLU A 49 -10.04 30.06 -9.61
N LYS A 50 -9.05 30.74 -9.01
CA LYS A 50 -7.65 30.28 -9.01
C LYS A 50 -7.47 29.04 -8.11
N ALA A 51 -8.19 29.01 -6.98
CA ALA A 51 -8.17 27.88 -6.05
C ALA A 51 -8.87 26.64 -6.63
N VAL A 52 -9.86 26.82 -7.51
CA VAL A 52 -10.50 25.72 -8.25
C VAL A 52 -9.51 25.04 -9.19
N GLY A 53 -8.66 25.81 -9.87
CA GLY A 53 -7.63 25.27 -10.77
C GLY A 53 -6.58 24.42 -10.03
N GLU A 54 -6.05 24.92 -8.92
CA GLU A 54 -5.12 24.16 -8.06
C GLU A 54 -5.80 22.95 -7.41
N GLY A 55 -7.06 23.12 -7.01
CA GLY A 55 -7.90 22.07 -6.46
C GLY A 55 -8.10 20.90 -7.42
N LYS A 56 -8.39 21.19 -8.70
CA LYS A 56 -8.50 20.15 -9.74
C LYS A 56 -7.21 19.38 -9.93
N LYS A 57 -6.06 20.06 -9.87
CA LYS A 57 -4.74 19.41 -9.94
C LYS A 57 -4.54 18.47 -8.75
N LEU A 58 -4.88 18.90 -7.53
CA LEU A 58 -4.84 18.04 -6.35
C LEU A 58 -5.80 16.83 -6.45
N MET A 59 -6.98 17.01 -7.03
CA MET A 59 -7.93 15.92 -7.27
C MET A 59 -7.36 14.86 -8.21
N ILE A 60 -6.74 15.27 -9.31
CA ILE A 60 -6.09 14.35 -10.26
C ILE A 60 -4.95 13.60 -9.57
N TRP A 61 -4.10 14.28 -8.80
CA TRP A 61 -3.03 13.64 -8.03
C TRP A 61 -3.57 12.66 -6.98
N GLY A 62 -4.68 12.98 -6.32
CA GLY A 62 -5.36 12.08 -5.38
C GLY A 62 -5.90 10.83 -6.07
N ILE A 63 -6.55 10.99 -7.23
CA ILE A 63 -7.08 9.86 -8.01
C ILE A 63 -5.96 8.95 -8.52
N ILE A 64 -4.84 9.52 -8.98
CA ILE A 64 -3.66 8.75 -9.41
C ILE A 64 -3.10 7.95 -8.23
N ALA A 65 -2.95 8.57 -7.05
CA ALA A 65 -2.46 7.89 -5.85
C ALA A 65 -3.40 6.75 -5.41
N LEU A 66 -4.71 6.98 -5.43
CA LEU A 66 -5.73 5.98 -5.13
C LEU A 66 -5.66 4.82 -6.14
N PHE A 67 -5.55 5.14 -7.43
CA PHE A 67 -5.47 4.16 -8.50
C PHE A 67 -4.24 3.26 -8.35
N ILE A 68 -3.07 3.81 -8.01
CA ILE A 68 -1.85 3.02 -7.81
C ILE A 68 -2.01 2.05 -6.64
N VAL A 69 -2.47 2.53 -5.48
CA VAL A 69 -2.65 1.67 -4.28
C VAL A 69 -3.67 0.58 -4.54
N LEU A 70 -4.82 0.90 -5.15
CA LEU A 70 -5.84 -0.08 -5.48
C LEU A 70 -5.36 -1.08 -6.54
N SER A 71 -4.66 -0.62 -7.58
CA SER A 71 -4.16 -1.47 -8.65
C SER A 71 -3.12 -2.46 -8.14
N LEU A 72 -2.15 -2.01 -7.34
CA LEU A 72 -1.15 -2.91 -6.77
C LEU A 72 -1.79 -3.95 -5.86
N ASN A 73 -2.70 -3.56 -4.96
CA ASN A 73 -3.39 -4.51 -4.09
C ASN A 73 -4.29 -5.49 -4.84
N ALA A 74 -5.05 -5.01 -5.83
CA ALA A 74 -5.92 -5.84 -6.64
C ALA A 74 -5.13 -6.84 -7.49
N ILE A 75 -4.05 -6.39 -8.13
CA ILE A 75 -3.18 -7.24 -8.95
C ILE A 75 -2.50 -8.29 -8.07
N LEU A 76 -1.90 -7.89 -6.93
CA LEU A 76 -1.28 -8.84 -6.00
C LEU A 76 -2.30 -9.88 -5.53
N SER A 77 -3.46 -9.45 -5.03
CA SER A 77 -4.52 -10.35 -4.56
C SER A 77 -5.02 -11.30 -5.66
N PHE A 78 -5.16 -10.81 -6.90
CA PHE A 78 -5.56 -11.61 -8.06
C PHE A 78 -4.52 -12.68 -8.39
N PHE A 79 -3.24 -12.32 -8.42
CA PHE A 79 -2.16 -13.28 -8.65
C PHE A 79 -2.06 -14.33 -7.52
N TYR A 80 -2.27 -13.95 -6.26
CA TYR A 80 -2.24 -14.92 -5.15
C TYR A 80 -3.46 -15.84 -5.11
N THR A 81 -4.66 -15.30 -5.37
CA THR A 81 -5.93 -16.03 -5.20
C THR A 81 -6.28 -16.86 -6.43
N ASP A 82 -6.10 -16.29 -7.63
CA ASP A 82 -6.60 -16.91 -8.88
C ASP A 82 -5.52 -17.71 -9.62
N ILE A 83 -4.22 -17.37 -9.44
CA ILE A 83 -3.11 -18.04 -10.15
C ILE A 83 -2.47 -19.16 -9.29
N GLY A 84 -3.03 -19.44 -8.11
CA GLY A 84 -2.65 -20.62 -7.31
C GLY A 84 -1.43 -20.45 -6.42
N PHE A 85 -0.96 -19.21 -6.20
CA PHE A 85 0.03 -18.90 -5.17
C PHE A 85 -0.61 -18.73 -3.78
N GLY A 86 -1.70 -19.45 -3.50
CA GLY A 86 -2.38 -19.50 -2.19
C GLY A 86 -1.59 -20.22 -1.09
N GLY A 87 -0.26 -20.22 -1.19
CA GLY A 87 0.59 -20.51 -0.04
C GLY A 87 0.53 -19.30 0.89
N SER A 88 0.27 -19.57 2.17
CA SER A 88 0.54 -18.65 3.29
C SER A 88 1.69 -17.70 2.97
N TYR A 89 1.59 -16.44 3.39
CA TYR A 89 2.70 -15.47 3.42
C TYR A 89 3.81 -15.98 4.36
N GLY A 90 4.51 -17.03 3.93
CA GLY A 90 5.21 -17.98 4.78
C GLY A 90 5.44 -19.24 3.96
N LEU A 91 6.56 -19.23 3.25
CA LEU A 91 7.05 -20.30 2.39
C LEU A 91 6.92 -21.68 3.09
N PRO A 92 5.99 -22.56 2.66
CA PRO A 92 5.92 -23.93 3.16
C PRO A 92 7.01 -24.84 2.56
N LEU A 93 8.02 -24.27 1.87
CA LEU A 93 8.99 -25.01 1.07
C LEU A 93 10.34 -25.27 1.77
N LEU A 94 10.48 -24.91 3.05
CA LEU A 94 11.63 -25.36 3.85
C LEU A 94 11.14 -26.28 4.96
N LYS A 95 10.91 -27.52 4.58
CA LYS A 95 10.88 -28.62 5.53
C LYS A 95 12.29 -29.22 5.59
N GLU A 96 12.90 -29.02 6.76
CA GLU A 96 14.19 -29.52 7.29
C GLU A 96 15.45 -28.76 6.87
#